data_AF-A0A2N7YQY0-F1
#
_entry.id   AF-A0A2N7YQY0-F1
#
_cell.length_a   1.000
_cell.length_b   1.000
_cell.length_c   1.000
_cell.angle_alpha   90.00
_cell.angle_beta   90.00
_cell.angle_gamma   90.00
#
_symmetry.space_group_name_H-M   'P 1'
#
loop_
_entity.id
_entity.type
_entity.pdbx_description
1 polymer ?
#
loop_
_entity_poly.entity_id
_entity_poly.type
_entity_poly.pdbx_seq_one_letter_code
_entity_poly.pdbx_strand_id
1 'polypeptide(L)'
;VCRRAVTLPEKRRFVALTFDGASKDLISFAFPVLARHAVPFTLYVPTAFPDGVGEAWWLGLEQVIARESRISLMMGDKEQR
;
A
#
# COMPACT_ATOMS: atom_id res chain seq x y z
N VAL A 1 -2.57 -3.01 23.95
CA VAL A 1 -2.45 -4.34 23.32
C VAL A 1 -3.79 -4.71 22.69
N CYS A 2 -3.83 -5.22 21.46
CA CYS A 2 -5.07 -5.66 20.82
C CYS A 2 -5.71 -6.79 21.64
N ARG A 3 -6.91 -6.60 22.21
CA ARG A 3 -7.60 -7.62 23.05
C ARG A 3 -7.65 -8.97 22.35
N ARG A 4 -7.92 -8.96 21.04
CA ARG A 4 -8.04 -10.17 20.23
C ARG A 4 -6.71 -10.92 20.02
N ALA A 5 -5.57 -10.25 20.20
CA ALA A 5 -4.25 -10.89 20.12
C ALA A 5 -3.91 -11.67 21.40
N VAL A 6 -4.65 -11.47 22.50
CA VAL A 6 -4.37 -12.07 23.81
C VAL A 6 -5.53 -12.91 24.35
N THR A 7 -6.62 -13.05 23.60
CA THR A 7 -7.78 -13.88 23.93
C THR A 7 -7.87 -15.07 22.98
N LEU A 8 -8.27 -16.24 23.50
CA LEU A 8 -8.58 -17.40 22.66
C LEU A 8 -9.66 -17.05 21.62
N PRO A 9 -9.56 -17.56 20.38
CA PRO A 9 -10.51 -17.24 19.32
C PRO A 9 -11.91 -17.78 19.62
N GLU A 10 -12.92 -16.91 19.55
CA GLU A 10 -14.34 -17.28 19.60
C GLU A 10 -14.80 -17.89 18.27
N LYS A 11 -15.76 -18.81 18.30
CA LYS A 11 -16.39 -19.40 17.09
C LYS A 11 -17.36 -18.43 16.39
N ARG A 12 -16.91 -17.22 16.06
CA ARG A 12 -17.69 -16.24 15.30
C ARG A 12 -16.94 -15.80 14.04
N ARG A 13 -17.70 -15.48 12.98
CA ARG A 13 -17.11 -14.88 11.77
C ARG A 13 -16.53 -13.52 12.13
N PHE A 14 -15.35 -13.24 11.58
CA PHE A 14 -14.65 -11.99 11.79
C PHE A 14 -13.88 -11.63 10.51
N VAL A 15 -13.63 -10.35 10.31
CA VAL A 15 -12.72 -9.82 9.29
C VAL A 15 -11.87 -8.70 9.90
N ALA A 16 -10.62 -8.59 9.47
CA ALA A 16 -9.76 -7.42 9.74
C ALA A 16 -9.64 -6.64 8.44
N LEU A 17 -10.03 -5.36 8.46
CA LEU A 17 -9.86 -4.49 7.30
C LEU A 17 -8.55 -3.73 7.43
N THR A 18 -7.66 -3.94 6.46
CA THR A 18 -6.35 -3.29 6.40
C THR A 18 -6.18 -2.64 5.04
N PHE A 19 -5.61 -1.45 5.03
CA PHE A 19 -5.30 -0.69 3.81
C PHE A 19 -3.84 -0.28 3.84
N ASP A 20 -3.18 -0.34 2.68
CA ASP A 20 -1.78 0.00 2.55
C ASP A 20 -1.61 1.22 1.62
N GLY A 21 -0.52 1.96 1.83
CA GLY A 21 -0.09 3.03 0.93
C GLY A 21 -0.68 4.41 1.23
N ALA A 22 -1.71 4.50 2.08
CA ALA A 22 -2.33 5.78 2.46
C ALA A 22 -2.70 6.68 1.28
N SER A 23 -3.21 6.08 0.20
CA SER A 23 -3.64 6.84 -0.98
C SER A 23 -4.80 7.78 -0.67
N LYS A 24 -4.94 8.84 -1.47
CA LYS A 24 -6.05 9.79 -1.38
C LYS A 24 -7.42 9.12 -1.55
N ASP A 25 -7.48 8.00 -2.25
CA ASP A 25 -8.70 7.23 -2.45
C ASP A 25 -9.25 6.65 -1.15
N LEU A 26 -8.37 6.33 -0.20
CA LEU A 26 -8.81 5.90 1.13
C LEU A 26 -9.67 6.99 1.78
N ILE A 27 -9.20 8.24 1.76
CA ILE A 27 -9.91 9.37 2.37
C ILE A 27 -11.16 9.72 1.55
N SER A 28 -11.06 9.68 0.22
CA SER A 28 -12.11 10.15 -0.68
C SER A 28 -13.26 9.16 -0.83
N PHE A 29 -12.98 7.86 -0.73
CA PHE A 29 -13.95 6.79 -1.04
C PHE A 29 -14.13 5.78 0.10
N ALA A 30 -13.05 5.26 0.67
CA ALA A 30 -13.16 4.20 1.68
C ALA A 30 -13.62 4.73 3.05
N PHE A 31 -13.03 5.83 3.51
CA PHE A 31 -13.27 6.41 4.83
C PHE A 31 -14.73 6.79 5.06
N PRO A 32 -15.45 7.45 4.12
CA PRO A 32 -16.87 7.75 4.30
C PRO A 32 -17.72 6.50 4.56
N VAL A 33 -17.41 5.37 3.89
CA VAL A 33 -18.12 4.10 4.09
C VAL A 33 -17.79 3.50 5.46
N LEU A 34 -16.50 3.41 5.79
CA LEU A 34 -16.04 2.83 7.06
C LEU A 34 -16.58 3.61 8.27
N ALA A 35 -16.55 4.94 8.19
CA ALA A 35 -17.06 5.83 9.23
C ALA A 35 -18.58 5.70 9.39
N ARG A 36 -19.34 5.68 8.29
CA ARG A 36 -20.80 5.48 8.31
C ARG A 36 -21.21 4.19 9.02
N HIS A 37 -20.41 3.14 8.87
CA HIS A 37 -20.69 1.84 9.49
C HIS A 37 -19.98 1.62 10.84
N ALA A 38 -19.26 2.63 11.36
CA ALA A 38 -18.44 2.54 12.58
C ALA A 38 -17.50 1.31 12.57
N VAL A 39 -16.93 1.00 11.41
CA VAL A 39 -16.08 -0.19 11.23
C VAL A 39 -14.64 0.14 11.60
N PRO A 40 -13.99 -0.62 12.50
CA PRO A 40 -12.58 -0.46 12.78
C PRO A 40 -11.74 -0.96 11.60
N PHE A 41 -10.65 -0.24 11.30
CA PHE A 41 -9.70 -0.59 10.26
C PHE A 41 -8.28 -0.18 10.66
N THR A 42 -7.29 -0.75 9.98
CA THR A 42 -5.88 -0.37 10.10
C THR A 42 -5.41 0.24 8.79
N LEU A 43 -4.61 1.30 8.87
CA LEU A 43 -3.94 1.90 7.72
C LEU A 43 -2.43 1.83 7.92
N TYR A 44 -1.73 1.22 6.97
CA TYR A 44 -0.28 1.38 6.86
C TYR A 44 0.04 2.65 6.07
N VAL A 45 0.78 3.56 6.70
CA VAL A 45 1.20 4.84 6.12
C VAL A 45 2.69 4.78 5.79
N PRO A 46 3.09 4.75 4.51
CA PRO A 46 4.48 4.92 4.12
C PRO A 46 4.86 6.41 4.24
N THR A 47 5.32 6.84 5.42
CA THR A 47 5.42 8.26 5.82
C THR A 47 6.28 9.12 4.91
N ALA A 48 7.24 8.56 4.19
CA ALA A 48 8.02 9.29 3.20
C ALA A 48 7.16 10.04 2.17
N PHE A 49 6.02 9.47 1.74
CA PHE A 49 5.13 10.10 0.77
C PHE A 49 4.41 11.34 1.33
N PRO A 50 3.67 11.29 2.45
CA PRO A 50 3.09 12.49 3.05
C PRO A 50 4.14 13.51 3.54
N ASP A 51 5.35 13.06 3.89
CA ASP A 51 6.48 13.95 4.23
C ASP A 51 7.13 14.60 2.99
N GLY A 52 6.71 14.22 1.78
CA GLY A 52 7.21 14.78 0.52
C GLY A 52 8.62 14.33 0.11
N VAL A 53 9.15 13.29 0.75
CA VAL A 53 10.50 12.73 0.50
C VAL A 53 10.46 11.33 -0.12
N GLY A 54 9.26 10.80 -0.36
CA GLY A 54 9.05 9.49 -0.96
C GLY A 54 9.04 9.56 -2.48
N GLU A 55 9.75 8.63 -3.12
CA GLU A 55 9.71 8.45 -4.57
C GLU A 55 9.08 7.10 -4.93
N ALA A 56 8.10 7.15 -5.82
CA ALA A 56 7.51 5.95 -6.39
C ALA A 56 8.44 5.38 -7.46
N TRP A 57 9.05 4.23 -7.21
CA TRP A 57 10.02 3.61 -8.12
C TRP A 57 9.46 3.43 -9.54
N TRP A 58 8.15 3.18 -9.69
CA TRP A 58 7.51 3.00 -10.99
C TRP A 58 7.45 4.31 -11.79
N LEU A 59 7.22 5.45 -11.13
CA LEU A 59 7.30 6.76 -11.79
C LEU A 59 8.75 7.07 -12.17
N GLY A 60 9.72 6.72 -11.32
CA GLY A 60 11.13 6.80 -11.66
C GLY A 60 11.48 5.95 -12.88
N LEU A 61 10.97 4.71 -12.93
CA LEU A 61 11.15 3.81 -14.05
C LEU A 61 10.48 4.34 -15.32
N GLU A 62 9.25 4.88 -15.24
CA GLU A 62 8.58 5.52 -16.37
C GLU A 62 9.42 6.67 -16.95
N GLN A 63 10.04 7.49 -16.10
CA GLN A 63 10.94 8.55 -16.56
C GLN A 63 12.19 8.01 -17.24
N VAL A 64 12.79 6.92 -16.73
CA VAL A 64 13.92 6.25 -17.37
C VAL A 64 13.50 5.71 -18.75
N ILE A 65 12.37 5.00 -18.81
CA ILE A 65 11.84 4.44 -20.06
C ILE A 65 11.58 5.55 -21.08
N ALA A 66 11.02 6.68 -20.65
CA ALA A 66 10.68 7.79 -21.56
C ALA A 66 11.91 8.52 -22.11
N ARG A 67 13.05 8.48 -21.41
CA ARG A 67 14.28 9.20 -21.79
C ARG A 67 15.25 8.35 -22.61
N GLU A 68 15.30 7.06 -22.35
CA GLU A 68 16.27 6.17 -22.96
C GLU A 68 15.73 5.52 -24.22
N SER A 69 16.49 5.58 -25.32
CA SER A 69 16.13 4.90 -26.58
C SER A 69 16.29 3.38 -26.51
N ARG A 70 16.83 2.87 -25.39
CA ARG A 70 17.25 1.49 -25.21
C ARG A 70 17.36 1.16 -23.72
N ILE A 71 16.83 0.01 -23.33
CA ILE A 71 16.88 -0.48 -21.94
C ILE A 71 17.38 -1.93 -21.98
N SER A 72 18.38 -2.25 -21.16
CA SER A 72 18.80 -3.63 -20.89
C SER A 72 18.43 -3.97 -19.44
N LEU A 73 17.95 -5.20 -19.21
CA LEU A 73 17.57 -5.70 -17.89
C LEU A 73 18.31 -7.01 -17.61
N MET A 74 18.83 -7.17 -16.39
CA MET A 74 19.35 -8.46 -15.94
C MET A 74 18.20 -9.27 -15.31
N MET A 75 17.91 -10.45 -15.87
CA MET A 75 16.96 -11.41 -15.28
C MET A 75 17.72 -12.66 -14.88
N GLY A 76 17.99 -12.81 -13.58
CA GLY A 76 19.00 -13.74 -13.08
C GLY A 76 20.39 -13.34 -13.58
N ASP A 77 21.14 -14.29 -14.13
CA ASP A 77 22.49 -14.04 -14.70
C ASP A 77 22.46 -13.74 -16.22
N LYS A 78 21.28 -13.50 -16.80
CA LYS A 78 21.11 -13.27 -18.25
C LYS A 78 20.68 -11.85 -18.53
N GLU A 79 21.37 -11.20 -19.46
CA GLU A 79 20.95 -9.92 -20.02
C GLU A 79 19.77 -10.13 -20.99
N GLN A 80 18.72 -9.33 -20.81
CA GLN A 80 17.59 -9.17 -21.72
C GLN A 80 17.64 -7.76 -22.31
N ARG A 81 17.43 -7.66 -23.61
CA ARG A 81 17.67 -6.47 -24.44
C ARG A 81 16.41 -5.96 -25.10
#